data_AF-A0A7J2U4G6-F1
#
_entry.id   AF-A0A7J2U4G6-F1
#
_cell.length_a   1.000
_cell.length_b   1.000
_cell.length_c   1.000
_cell.angle_alpha   90.00
_cell.angle_beta   90.00
_cell.angle_gamma   90.00
#
_symmetry.space_group_name_H-M   'P 1'
#
loop_
_entity.id
_entity.type
_entity.pdbx_description
1 polymer ?
#
loop_
_entity_poly.entity_id
_entity_poly.type
_entity_poly.pdbx_seq_one_letter_code
_entity_poly.pdbx_strand_id
1 'polypeptide(L)'
;MTRVLGSGVDALRSFVEKCLASGGVPIIRTKYGGRRFPENKVVVACWGKGKEIPGGTIENVPTDIIEQAEKQVGDWKWLVTRLGIRA
;
A
#
# COMPACT_ATOMS: atom_id res chain seq x y z
N MET A 1 -7.82 -7.69 -13.67
CA MET A 1 -7.40 -7.93 -12.27
C MET A 1 -5.98 -7.40 -12.10
N THR A 2 -5.72 -6.61 -11.06
CA THR A 2 -4.37 -6.13 -10.74
C THR A 2 -3.46 -7.30 -10.38
N ARG A 3 -2.19 -7.24 -10.78
CA ARG A 3 -1.15 -8.21 -10.43
C ARG A 3 -1.06 -8.37 -8.91
N VAL A 4 -1.02 -9.60 -8.39
CA VAL A 4 -0.73 -9.85 -6.98
C VAL A 4 0.77 -9.66 -6.74
N LEU A 5 1.13 -8.77 -5.81
CA LEU A 5 2.52 -8.44 -5.48
C LEU A 5 3.06 -9.29 -4.33
N GLY A 6 2.18 -9.86 -3.52
CA GLY A 6 2.50 -10.67 -2.36
C GLY A 6 1.42 -10.58 -1.29
N SER A 7 1.75 -11.00 -0.08
CA SER A 7 0.84 -11.04 1.06
C SER A 7 1.44 -10.44 2.34
N GLY A 8 0.57 -9.96 3.21
CA GLY A 8 0.91 -9.50 4.55
C GLY A 8 1.68 -8.18 4.62
N VAL A 9 2.25 -7.94 5.79
CA VAL A 9 2.97 -6.69 6.13
C VAL A 9 4.26 -6.59 5.35
N ASP A 10 4.96 -7.69 5.10
CA ASP A 10 6.27 -7.67 4.43
C ASP A 10 6.14 -7.25 2.96
N ALA A 11 5.13 -7.75 2.24
CA ALA A 11 4.85 -7.33 0.88
C ALA A 11 4.49 -5.83 0.83
N LEU A 12 3.70 -5.35 1.80
CA LEU A 12 3.33 -3.95 1.91
C LEU A 12 4.55 -3.06 2.20
N ARG A 13 5.38 -3.44 3.17
CA ARG A 13 6.64 -2.77 3.50
C ARG A 13 7.55 -2.71 2.29
N SER A 14 7.81 -3.84 1.64
CA SER A 14 8.73 -3.91 0.50
C SER A 14 8.26 -3.05 -0.68
N PHE A 15 6.94 -2.95 -0.91
CA PHE A 15 6.40 -2.05 -1.92
C PHE A 15 6.61 -0.57 -1.56
N VAL A 16 6.26 -0.19 -0.31
CA VAL A 16 6.38 1.19 0.16
C VAL A 16 7.85 1.64 0.14
N GLU A 17 8.78 0.80 0.58
CA GLU A 17 10.22 1.06 0.53
C GLU A 17 10.70 1.31 -0.91
N LYS A 18 10.35 0.44 -1.85
CA LYS A 18 10.74 0.59 -3.27
C LYS A 18 10.20 1.88 -3.88
N CYS A 19 8.94 2.21 -3.57
CA CYS A 19 8.31 3.42 -4.09
C CYS A 19 9.02 4.68 -3.56
N LEU A 20 9.29 4.74 -2.26
CA LEU A 20 9.98 5.87 -1.62
C LEU A 20 11.44 5.98 -2.08
N ALA A 21 12.17 4.87 -2.14
CA ALA A 21 13.55 4.84 -2.61
C ALA A 21 13.68 5.31 -4.08
N SER A 22 12.62 5.16 -4.87
CA SER A 22 12.57 5.65 -6.25
C SER A 22 12.21 7.14 -6.35
N GLY A 23 11.94 7.82 -5.24
CA GLY A 23 11.46 9.21 -5.18
C GLY A 23 9.96 9.35 -5.53
N GLY A 24 9.20 8.26 -5.46
CA GLY A 24 7.76 8.25 -5.68
C GLY A 24 6.96 8.40 -4.39
N VAL A 25 5.65 8.55 -4.53
CA VAL A 25 4.72 8.64 -3.38
C VAL A 25 3.83 7.39 -3.34
N PRO A 26 3.89 6.57 -2.27
CA PRO A 26 3.09 5.36 -2.18
C PRO A 26 1.61 5.70 -1.95
N ILE A 27 0.73 5.11 -2.75
CA ILE A 27 -0.72 5.22 -2.65
C ILE A 27 -1.25 3.86 -2.22
N ILE A 28 -2.08 3.83 -1.19
CA ILE A 28 -2.71 2.62 -0.68
C ILE A 28 -4.21 2.82 -0.69
N ARG A 29 -4.90 1.89 -1.32
CA ARG A 29 -6.34 1.86 -1.45
C ARG A 29 -6.85 0.60 -0.78
N THR A 30 -7.77 0.79 0.17
CA THR A 30 -8.50 -0.28 0.84
C THR A 30 -9.88 -0.50 0.24
N LYS A 31 -10.35 0.48 -0.56
CA LYS A 31 -11.66 0.50 -1.20
C LYS A 31 -11.61 1.19 -2.56
N TYR A 32 -12.57 0.86 -3.42
CA TYR A 32 -12.79 1.50 -4.71
C TYR A 32 -14.29 1.73 -4.95
N GLY A 33 -14.68 2.93 -5.38
CA GLY A 33 -16.10 3.27 -5.55
C GLY A 33 -16.94 3.10 -4.28
N GLY A 34 -16.35 3.33 -3.10
CA GLY A 34 -17.00 3.13 -1.80
C GLY A 34 -17.06 1.68 -1.31
N ARG A 35 -16.65 0.70 -2.14
CA ARG A 35 -16.65 -0.73 -1.77
C ARG A 35 -15.27 -1.15 -1.28
N ARG A 36 -15.20 -1.69 -0.05
CA ARG A 36 -13.97 -2.27 0.51
C ARG A 36 -13.57 -3.49 -0.29
N PHE A 37 -12.26 -3.68 -0.49
CA PHE A 37 -11.78 -4.88 -1.15
C PHE A 37 -12.03 -6.12 -0.26
N PRO A 38 -12.41 -7.27 -0.86
CA PRO A 38 -12.66 -8.48 -0.11
C PRO A 38 -11.36 -9.08 0.44
N GLU A 39 -11.47 -9.97 1.44
CA GLU A 39 -10.37 -10.81 1.93
C GLU A 39 -9.11 -10.05 2.41
N ASN A 40 -9.31 -8.89 3.05
CA ASN A 40 -8.20 -8.08 3.59
C ASN A 40 -7.14 -7.71 2.53
N LYS A 41 -7.60 -7.42 1.31
CA LYS A 41 -6.75 -6.97 0.22
C LYS A 41 -6.60 -5.45 0.23
N VAL A 42 -5.44 -4.99 -0.21
CA VAL A 42 -5.19 -3.58 -0.52
C VAL A 42 -4.60 -3.46 -1.91
N VAL A 43 -4.98 -2.41 -2.62
CA VAL A 43 -4.35 -2.04 -3.89
C VAL A 43 -3.33 -0.96 -3.62
N VAL A 44 -2.11 -1.20 -4.06
CA VAL A 44 -0.99 -0.28 -3.91
C VAL A 44 -0.56 0.25 -5.27
N ALA A 45 -0.17 1.52 -5.31
CA ALA A 45 0.38 2.16 -6.49
C ALA A 45 1.47 3.15 -6.10
N CYS A 46 2.41 3.41 -7.00
CA CYS A 46 3.48 4.38 -6.77
C CYS A 46 3.27 5.61 -7.66
N TRP A 47 2.95 6.74 -7.05
CA TRP A 47 2.77 8.01 -7.77
C TRP A 47 4.12 8.58 -8.19
N GLY A 48 4.20 9.08 -9.42
CA GLY A 48 5.44 9.62 -10.01
C GLY A 48 6.45 8.58 -10.48
N LYS A 49 6.34 7.32 -10.01
CA LYS A 49 7.24 6.20 -10.35
C LYS A 49 6.51 4.89 -10.65
N GLY A 50 5.27 4.98 -11.14
CA GLY A 50 4.42 3.81 -11.39
C GLY A 50 4.84 2.96 -12.59
N LYS A 51 5.69 3.48 -13.48
CA LYS A 51 6.26 2.71 -14.59
C LYS A 51 7.40 1.81 -14.11
N GLU A 52 8.21 2.31 -13.18
CA GLU A 52 9.35 1.60 -12.59
C GLU A 52 8.88 0.65 -11.48
N ILE A 53 7.97 1.12 -10.62
CA ILE A 53 7.38 0.37 -9.51
C ILE A 53 5.90 0.13 -9.82
N PRO A 54 5.56 -0.91 -10.61
CA PRO A 54 4.19 -1.19 -10.98
C PRO A 54 3.35 -1.53 -9.74
N GLY A 55 2.20 -0.87 -9.65
CA GLY A 55 1.21 -1.14 -8.61
C GLY A 55 0.57 -2.52 -8.76
N GLY A 56 -0.16 -2.93 -7.72
CA GLY A 56 -0.79 -4.23 -7.67
C GLY A 56 -1.59 -4.47 -6.40
N THR A 57 -2.00 -5.70 -6.18
CA THR A 57 -2.77 -6.11 -5.02
C THR A 57 -1.87 -6.81 -4.01
N ILE A 58 -2.01 -6.46 -2.74
CA ILE A 58 -1.40 -7.17 -1.62
C ILE A 58 -2.52 -7.81 -0.82
N GLU A 59 -2.39 -9.10 -0.55
CA GLU A 59 -3.42 -9.90 0.11
C GLU A 59 -3.09 -10.12 1.59
N ASN A 60 -4.09 -10.54 2.39
CA ASN A 60 -3.88 -10.89 3.80
C ASN A 60 -3.20 -9.79 4.62
N VAL A 61 -3.51 -8.52 4.35
CA VAL A 61 -3.00 -7.40 5.14
C VAL A 61 -3.74 -7.38 6.48
N PRO A 62 -3.04 -7.23 7.62
CA PRO A 62 -3.69 -7.13 8.92
C PRO A 62 -4.78 -6.06 8.95
N THR A 63 -5.94 -6.40 9.53
CA THR A 63 -7.13 -5.55 9.53
C THR A 63 -6.87 -4.20 10.21
N ASP A 64 -6.00 -4.15 11.23
CA ASP A 64 -5.63 -2.92 11.93
C ASP A 64 -4.91 -1.91 11.01
N ILE A 65 -4.12 -2.40 10.05
CA ILE A 65 -3.45 -1.56 9.05
C ILE A 65 -4.48 -1.05 8.04
N ILE A 66 -5.43 -1.90 7.62
CA ILE A 66 -6.49 -1.51 6.68
C ILE A 66 -7.37 -0.43 7.30
N GLU A 67 -7.79 -0.59 8.56
CA GLU A 67 -8.61 0.39 9.28
C GLU A 67 -7.87 1.71 9.49
N GLN A 68 -6.57 1.66 9.79
CA GLN A 68 -5.77 2.88 9.89
C GLN A 68 -5.61 3.57 8.54
N ALA A 69 -5.41 2.82 7.45
CA ALA A 69 -5.36 3.37 6.10
C ALA A 69 -6.70 3.97 5.66
N GLU A 70 -7.82 3.45 6.16
CA GLU A 70 -9.16 4.03 5.95
C GLU A 70 -9.39 5.33 6.73
N LYS A 71 -8.75 5.50 7.89
CA LYS A 71 -8.82 6.72 8.71
C LYS A 71 -7.86 7.80 8.22
N GLN A 72 -6.70 7.40 7.72
CA GLN A 72 -5.60 8.29 7.32
C GLN A 72 -5.45 8.34 5.79
N VAL A 73 -6.57 8.51 5.09
CA VAL A 73 -6.61 8.48 3.62
C VAL A 73 -5.67 9.53 3.03
N GLY A 74 -4.72 9.08 2.21
CA GLY A 74 -3.78 9.97 1.51
C GLY A 74 -2.55 10.37 2.34
N ASP A 75 -2.54 10.08 3.64
CA ASP A 75 -1.34 10.18 4.45
C ASP A 75 -0.60 8.83 4.39
N TRP A 76 0.59 8.82 3.83
CA TRP A 76 1.46 7.65 3.78
C TRP A 76 2.55 7.69 4.85
N LYS A 77 2.73 8.82 5.54
CA LYS A 77 3.81 9.04 6.50
C LYS A 77 3.60 8.21 7.76
N TRP A 78 2.37 8.08 8.23
CA TRP A 78 2.06 7.19 9.37
C TRP A 78 2.45 5.74 9.07
N LEU A 79 2.25 5.28 7.83
CA LEU A 79 2.55 3.92 7.45
C LEU A 79 4.05 3.68 7.41
N VAL A 80 4.84 4.65 6.93
CA VAL A 80 6.30 4.61 6.97
C VAL A 80 6.80 4.44 8.40
N THR A 81 6.30 5.26 9.34
CA THR A 81 6.61 5.14 10.76
C THR A 81 6.20 3.79 11.33
N ARG A 82 4.99 3.32 11.03
CA ARG A 82 4.44 2.05 11.53
C ARG A 82 5.20 0.83 11.00
N LEU A 83 5.65 0.89 9.74
CA LEU A 83 6.40 -0.18 9.09
C LEU A 83 7.90 -0.10 9.41
N GLY A 84 8.38 0.93 10.11
CA GLY A 84 9.80 1.11 10.45
C GLY A 84 10.66 1.47 9.24
N ILE A 85 10.08 2.07 8.21
CA ILE A 85 10.77 2.47 6.99
C ILE A 85 11.48 3.80 7.26
N ARG A 86 12.79 3.86 7.01
CA ARG A 86 13.55 5.13 7.05
C ARG A 86 13.38 5.81 5.70
N ALA A 87 12.56 6.87 5.67
CA ALA A 87 12.43 7.77 4.52
C ALA A 87 13.59 8.78 4.49
#